data_AF-A0AAW0J4G5-F1
#
_entry.id   AF-A0AAW0J4G5-F1
#
_cell.length_a   1.000
_cell.length_b   1.000
_cell.length_c   1.000
_cell.angle_alpha   90.00
_cell.angle_beta   90.00
_cell.angle_gamma   90.00
#
_symmetry.space_group_name_H-M   'P 1'
#
loop_
_entity.id
_entity.type
_entity.pdbx_description
1 polymer ?
#
loop_
_entity_poly.entity_id
_entity_poly.type
_entity_poly.pdbx_seq_one_letter_code
_entity_poly.pdbx_strand_id
1 'polypeptide(L)'
;MVSVTRAVFGELPSGGGTVEKFQLRSDQLSVDIISWGCTITALHVKDRQGKASDVVLGFAELEGYLQKQPYFGAVVGRVANRIAKGRFTVDGKEYHLPINREPNSLHGGFRGFDKVLWTPQVLSNGVQFSRVSPDGEEGYPGELKVWVTYTLNGGELGINYRAQASQTTPVNLTNHSYFNLAGQGSPDIYDHEVTIAAEAYLPVDETLIPTGEPQQKCCCAMQLCAMQLCTMQLCAMQLCAMQLCTLQLCAMQLCTMQLCAMQLC
;
A
#
# COMPACT_ATOMS: atom_id res chain seq x y z
N MET A 1 -4.88 29.17 0.48
CA MET A 1 -5.71 28.79 1.65
C MET A 1 -6.39 27.48 1.34
N VAL A 2 -6.47 26.58 2.31
CA VAL A 2 -7.19 25.32 2.16
C VAL A 2 -8.64 25.52 2.58
N SER A 3 -9.58 25.00 1.79
CA SER A 3 -11.00 24.94 2.16
C SER A 3 -11.38 23.51 2.50
N VAL A 4 -12.27 23.36 3.48
CA VAL A 4 -12.87 22.07 3.86
C VAL A 4 -14.38 22.16 3.70
N THR A 5 -14.95 21.27 2.91
CA THR A 5 -16.42 21.13 2.77
C THR A 5 -16.85 19.73 3.16
N ARG A 6 -18.10 19.59 3.61
CA ARG A 6 -18.70 18.29 3.95
C ARG A 6 -20.05 18.11 3.26
N ALA A 7 -20.38 16.88 2.92
CA ALA A 7 -21.68 16.49 2.39
C ALA A 7 -22.00 15.04 2.77
N VAL A 8 -23.27 14.65 2.69
CA VAL A 8 -23.66 13.23 2.78
C VAL A 8 -23.10 12.50 1.56
N PHE A 9 -22.47 11.34 1.79
CA PHE A 9 -21.97 10.45 0.74
C PHE A 9 -22.92 9.28 0.47
N GLY A 10 -23.50 8.74 1.54
CA GLY A 10 -24.42 7.61 1.47
C GLY A 10 -24.89 7.19 2.86
N GLU A 11 -25.77 6.18 2.90
CA GLU A 11 -26.32 5.62 4.14
C GLU A 11 -25.89 4.17 4.26
N LEU A 12 -25.40 3.76 5.43
CA LEU A 12 -25.08 2.35 5.67
C LEU A 12 -26.37 1.52 5.72
N PRO A 13 -26.35 0.28 5.18
CA PRO A 13 -27.48 -0.63 5.28
C PRO A 13 -27.94 -0.85 6.71
N SER A 14 -29.21 -1.26 6.87
CA SER A 14 -29.80 -1.63 8.16
C SER A 14 -29.74 -0.54 9.23
N GLY A 15 -29.70 0.74 8.83
CA GLY A 15 -29.62 1.87 9.77
C GLY A 15 -28.26 2.01 10.44
N GLY A 16 -27.19 1.53 9.80
CA GLY A 16 -25.82 1.56 10.33
C GLY A 16 -25.21 2.97 10.47
N GLY A 17 -25.91 4.00 9.99
CA GLY A 17 -25.56 5.41 10.12
C GLY A 17 -25.17 6.06 8.79
N THR A 18 -25.20 7.39 8.78
CA THR A 18 -24.85 8.23 7.65
C THR A 18 -23.34 8.29 7.44
N VAL A 19 -22.89 8.07 6.21
CA VAL A 19 -21.52 8.29 5.78
C VAL A 19 -21.42 9.68 5.16
N GLU A 20 -20.42 10.44 5.62
CA GLU A 20 -20.15 11.78 5.11
C GLU A 20 -18.86 11.79 4.30
N LYS A 21 -18.83 12.64 3.28
CA LYS A 21 -17.64 12.98 2.50
C LYS A 21 -17.13 14.35 2.92
N PHE A 22 -15.82 14.45 3.06
CA PHE A 22 -15.06 15.66 3.35
C PHE A 22 -14.15 15.93 2.17
N GLN A 23 -14.31 17.09 1.53
CA GLN A 23 -13.41 17.54 0.47
C GLN A 23 -12.44 18.57 1.04
N LEU A 24 -11.15 18.26 0.98
CA LEU A 24 -10.05 19.18 1.25
C LEU A 24 -9.55 19.72 -0.08
N ARG A 25 -9.50 21.04 -0.23
CA ARG A 25 -9.06 21.67 -1.49
C ARG A 25 -8.05 22.78 -1.25
N SER A 26 -6.94 22.72 -1.99
CA SER A 26 -5.96 23.79 -2.14
C SER A 26 -5.98 24.32 -3.58
N ASP A 27 -5.03 25.19 -3.89
CA ASP A 27 -4.74 25.64 -5.25
C ASP A 27 -4.06 24.55 -6.11
N GLN A 28 -3.41 23.57 -5.48
CA GLN A 28 -2.63 22.52 -6.15
C GLN A 28 -3.39 21.19 -6.25
N LEU A 29 -4.10 20.79 -5.20
CA LEU A 29 -4.73 19.47 -5.06
C LEU A 29 -6.16 19.56 -4.49
N SER A 30 -6.95 18.53 -4.75
CA SER A 30 -8.17 18.26 -3.99
C SER A 30 -8.28 16.79 -3.61
N VAL A 31 -8.69 16.54 -2.37
CA VAL A 31 -8.80 15.21 -1.78
C VAL A 31 -10.21 15.03 -1.24
N ASP A 32 -10.86 13.93 -1.60
CA ASP A 32 -12.13 13.52 -1.02
C ASP A 32 -11.90 12.36 -0.06
N ILE A 33 -12.45 12.45 1.15
CA ILE A 33 -12.28 11.48 2.23
C ILE A 33 -13.65 11.19 2.85
N ILE A 34 -14.00 9.93 3.07
CA ILE A 34 -15.28 9.55 3.70
C ILE A 34 -15.11 9.04 5.13
N SER A 35 -16.14 9.20 5.96
CA SER A 35 -16.15 8.74 7.36
C SER A 35 -16.20 7.22 7.52
N TRP A 36 -16.56 6.48 6.46
CA TRP A 36 -16.45 5.03 6.43
C TRP A 36 -15.00 4.62 6.15
N GLY A 37 -14.37 3.95 7.12
CA GLY A 37 -12.98 3.50 7.01
C GLY A 37 -11.93 4.62 6.89
N CYS A 38 -12.31 5.89 7.13
CA CYS A 38 -11.46 7.05 6.87
C CYS A 38 -10.90 7.05 5.44
N THR A 39 -11.72 6.64 4.47
CA THR A 39 -11.27 6.23 3.14
C THR A 39 -11.03 7.43 2.23
N ILE A 40 -9.85 7.54 1.62
CA ILE A 40 -9.60 8.48 0.53
C ILE A 40 -10.31 7.95 -0.72
N THR A 41 -11.31 8.68 -1.20
CA THR A 41 -12.14 8.26 -2.35
C THR A 41 -11.71 8.89 -3.67
N ALA A 42 -11.02 10.05 -3.62
CA ALA A 42 -10.45 10.70 -4.79
C ALA A 42 -9.27 11.59 -4.39
N LEU A 43 -8.30 11.74 -5.29
CA LEU A 43 -7.14 12.61 -5.13
C LEU A 43 -6.81 13.21 -6.49
N HIS A 44 -7.20 14.45 -6.71
CA HIS A 44 -6.98 15.14 -7.98
C HIS A 44 -5.65 15.89 -7.96
N VAL A 45 -4.76 15.53 -8.87
CA VAL A 45 -3.42 16.11 -9.04
C VAL A 45 -3.30 16.73 -10.42
N LYS A 46 -2.68 17.93 -10.50
CA LYS A 46 -2.42 18.62 -11.77
C LYS A 46 -1.16 18.07 -12.45
N ASP A 47 -1.25 17.86 -13.76
CA ASP A 47 -0.09 17.59 -14.60
C ASP A 47 0.69 18.88 -14.97
N ARG A 48 1.70 18.74 -15.83
CA ARG A 48 2.53 19.86 -16.32
C ARG A 48 1.75 20.90 -17.13
N GLN A 49 0.58 20.55 -17.67
CA GLN A 49 -0.31 21.43 -18.41
C GLN A 49 -1.38 22.06 -17.49
N GLY A 50 -1.37 21.74 -16.20
CA GLY A 50 -2.35 22.19 -15.22
C GLY A 50 -3.67 21.41 -15.25
N LYS A 51 -3.77 20.32 -16.03
CA LYS A 51 -4.95 19.48 -16.09
C LYS A 51 -4.96 18.57 -14.86
N ALA A 52 -6.06 18.59 -14.11
CA ALA A 52 -6.24 17.73 -12.95
C ALA A 52 -6.81 16.36 -13.35
N SER A 53 -6.20 15.30 -12.84
CA SER A 53 -6.69 13.91 -12.94
C SER A 53 -6.80 13.31 -11.55
N ASP A 54 -7.83 12.50 -11.32
CA ASP A 54 -7.90 11.65 -10.12
C ASP A 54 -6.86 10.54 -10.22
N VAL A 55 -5.92 10.49 -9.29
CA VAL A 55 -4.77 9.56 -9.32
C VAL A 55 -4.90 8.42 -8.32
N VAL A 56 -6.03 8.25 -7.66
CA VAL A 56 -6.29 7.09 -6.77
C VAL A 56 -7.40 6.21 -7.31
N LEU A 57 -7.29 4.91 -7.08
CA LEU A 57 -8.36 3.96 -7.39
C LEU A 57 -9.41 3.98 -6.29
N GLY A 58 -10.69 3.96 -6.67
CA GLY A 58 -11.82 3.93 -5.76
C GLY A 58 -13.15 3.73 -6.48
N PHE A 59 -14.22 4.10 -5.78
CA PHE A 59 -15.59 4.03 -6.28
C PHE A 59 -16.28 5.39 -6.13
N ALA A 60 -17.22 5.66 -7.04
CA ALA A 60 -18.03 6.88 -7.00
C ALA A 60 -19.07 6.90 -5.87
N GLU A 61 -19.50 5.72 -5.42
CA GLU A 61 -20.61 5.53 -4.48
C GLU A 61 -20.21 4.61 -3.31
N LEU A 62 -20.94 4.71 -2.19
CA LEU A 62 -20.65 3.97 -0.95
C LEU A 62 -20.71 2.46 -1.16
N GLU A 63 -21.68 1.99 -1.94
CA GLU A 63 -21.95 0.60 -2.27
C GLU A 63 -20.70 -0.09 -2.83
N GLY A 64 -19.91 0.62 -3.62
CA GLY A 64 -18.64 0.13 -4.16
C GLY A 64 -17.60 -0.19 -3.08
N TYR A 65 -17.61 0.54 -1.95
CA TYR A 65 -16.73 0.26 -0.82
C TYR A 65 -17.28 -0.82 0.13
N LEU A 66 -18.59 -1.09 0.10
CA LEU A 66 -19.25 -2.10 0.93
C LEU A 66 -19.17 -3.51 0.33
N GLN A 67 -19.06 -3.64 -0.99
CA GLN A 67 -18.80 -4.92 -1.65
C GLN A 67 -17.40 -5.46 -1.33
N LYS A 68 -17.14 -6.70 -1.76
CA LYS A 68 -15.81 -7.32 -1.61
C LYS A 68 -14.81 -6.62 -2.53
N GLN A 69 -13.91 -5.84 -1.94
CA GLN A 69 -12.88 -5.06 -2.63
C GLN A 69 -11.55 -5.06 -1.82
N PRO A 70 -10.38 -4.80 -2.45
CA PRO A 70 -9.06 -4.93 -1.83
C PRO A 70 -8.62 -3.70 -1.00
N TYR A 71 -9.45 -3.25 -0.06
CA TYR A 71 -9.13 -2.17 0.90
C TYR A 71 -8.88 -0.77 0.27
N PHE A 72 -9.44 -0.47 -0.91
CA PHE A 72 -9.19 0.79 -1.63
C PHE A 72 -9.27 2.04 -0.74
N GLY A 73 -8.15 2.74 -0.59
CA GLY A 73 -8.07 4.07 0.03
C GLY A 73 -8.29 4.13 1.54
N ALA A 74 -8.56 2.99 2.17
CA ALA A 74 -9.04 2.94 3.55
C ALA A 74 -7.89 2.98 4.57
N VAL A 75 -8.20 3.41 5.79
CA VAL A 75 -7.34 3.17 6.94
C VAL A 75 -7.45 1.72 7.36
N VAL A 76 -6.30 1.08 7.51
CA VAL A 76 -6.18 -0.33 7.88
C VAL A 76 -5.68 -0.43 9.32
N GLY A 77 -6.32 -1.32 10.09
CA GLY A 77 -6.01 -1.59 11.49
C GLY A 77 -6.96 -2.64 12.08
N ARG A 78 -6.75 -3.15 13.29
CA ARG A 78 -5.81 -2.69 14.32
C ARG A 78 -4.32 -2.92 13.98
N VAL A 79 -4.02 -4.00 13.27
CA VAL A 79 -2.68 -4.31 12.75
C VAL A 79 -2.76 -4.51 11.24
N ALA A 80 -2.06 -3.66 10.51
CA ALA A 80 -1.89 -3.77 9.08
C ALA A 80 -0.96 -4.93 8.70
N ASN A 81 -1.19 -5.47 7.50
CA ASN A 81 -0.54 -6.65 6.95
C ASN A 81 -0.90 -7.93 7.73
N ARG A 82 -0.05 -8.96 7.65
CA ARG A 82 -0.34 -10.32 8.08
C ARG A 82 0.18 -10.60 9.49
N ILE A 83 -0.58 -11.41 10.22
CA ILE A 83 -0.14 -12.09 11.44
C ILE A 83 -0.19 -13.59 11.18
N ALA A 84 0.96 -14.24 11.30
CA ALA A 84 1.15 -15.65 11.02
C ALA A 84 0.17 -16.50 11.84
N LYS A 85 -0.56 -17.39 11.18
CA LYS A 85 -1.55 -18.29 11.81
C LYS A 85 -2.64 -17.58 12.60
N GLY A 86 -2.78 -16.25 12.44
CA GLY A 86 -3.63 -15.41 13.27
C GLY A 86 -3.33 -15.52 14.76
N ARG A 87 -2.06 -15.65 15.15
CA ARG A 87 -1.67 -15.81 16.56
C ARG A 87 -0.54 -14.89 16.94
N PHE A 88 -0.61 -14.38 18.16
CA PHE A 88 0.47 -13.65 18.79
C PHE A 88 0.36 -13.75 20.31
N THR A 89 1.46 -13.47 21.00
CA THR A 89 1.52 -13.52 22.47
C THR A 89 1.87 -12.15 23.01
N VAL A 90 1.13 -11.70 24.02
CA VAL A 90 1.40 -10.47 24.77
C VAL A 90 1.35 -10.80 26.25
N ASP A 91 2.37 -10.37 27.00
CA ASP A 91 2.46 -10.57 28.46
C ASP A 91 2.21 -12.03 28.91
N GLY A 92 2.70 -12.98 28.10
CA GLY A 92 2.58 -14.42 28.36
C GLY A 92 1.22 -15.06 28.00
N LYS A 93 0.25 -14.28 27.51
CA LYS A 93 -1.05 -14.78 27.05
C LYS A 93 -1.09 -14.86 25.52
N GLU A 94 -1.48 -16.03 25.00
CA GLU A 94 -1.74 -16.23 23.57
C GLU A 94 -3.11 -15.65 23.19
N TYR A 95 -3.15 -14.96 22.04
CA TYR A 95 -4.35 -14.40 21.44
C TYR A 95 -4.55 -15.01 20.05
N HIS A 96 -5.81 -15.23 19.70
CA HIS A 96 -6.23 -15.76 18.40
C HIS A 96 -7.04 -14.71 17.65
N LEU A 97 -6.63 -14.47 16.42
CA LEU A 97 -7.26 -13.57 15.47
C LEU A 97 -8.01 -14.37 14.40
N PRO A 98 -9.03 -13.78 13.77
CA PRO A 98 -9.71 -14.41 12.65
C PRO A 98 -8.77 -14.70 11.48
N ILE A 99 -8.91 -15.90 10.90
CA ILE A 99 -8.20 -16.34 9.70
C ILE A 99 -9.00 -15.90 8.47
N ASN A 100 -8.94 -14.61 8.18
CA ASN A 100 -9.59 -14.01 7.02
C ASN A 100 -8.75 -14.12 5.73
N ARG A 101 -7.51 -14.60 5.83
CA ARG A 101 -6.65 -14.90 4.68
C ARG A 101 -5.78 -16.13 4.96
N GLU A 102 -6.35 -17.32 4.77
CA GLU A 102 -5.72 -18.59 5.11
C GLU A 102 -4.25 -18.70 4.68
N PRO A 103 -3.36 -19.20 5.57
CA PRO A 103 -3.60 -19.61 6.95
C PRO A 103 -3.48 -18.47 7.98
N ASN A 104 -3.45 -17.20 7.55
CA ASN A 104 -3.07 -16.04 8.34
C ASN A 104 -4.25 -15.10 8.65
N SER A 105 -4.04 -14.20 9.62
CA SER A 105 -4.89 -13.02 9.77
C SER A 105 -4.30 -11.87 8.96
N LEU A 106 -5.14 -11.05 8.33
CA LEU A 106 -4.75 -9.96 7.44
C LEU A 106 -5.53 -8.69 7.77
N HIS A 107 -4.83 -7.56 7.85
CA HIS A 107 -5.43 -6.22 7.87
C HIS A 107 -6.50 -6.03 8.96
N GLY A 108 -6.24 -6.57 10.15
CA GLY A 108 -7.10 -6.38 11.32
C GLY A 108 -8.30 -7.32 11.42
N GLY A 109 -8.52 -8.23 10.47
CA GLY A 109 -9.55 -9.28 10.57
C GLY A 109 -10.73 -9.11 9.60
N PHE A 110 -11.89 -9.68 9.92
CA PHE A 110 -13.06 -9.67 9.03
C PHE A 110 -13.66 -8.26 8.92
N ARG A 111 -13.78 -7.57 10.04
CA ARG A 111 -14.27 -6.19 10.16
C ARG A 111 -13.18 -5.29 10.76
N GLY A 112 -12.09 -5.15 10.01
CA GLY A 112 -11.02 -4.21 10.30
C GLY A 112 -11.46 -2.74 10.25
N PHE A 113 -10.53 -1.85 10.55
CA PHE A 113 -10.77 -0.40 10.65
C PHE A 113 -11.25 0.25 9.36
N ASP A 114 -11.09 -0.43 8.23
CA ASP A 114 -11.55 -0.03 6.91
C ASP A 114 -13.07 -0.22 6.72
N LYS A 115 -13.72 -1.05 7.54
CA LYS A 115 -15.16 -1.42 7.41
C LYS A 115 -15.99 -1.02 8.63
N VAL A 116 -15.68 0.14 9.18
CA VAL A 116 -16.39 0.73 10.32
C VAL A 116 -16.59 2.22 10.09
N LEU A 117 -17.68 2.75 10.64
CA LEU A 117 -17.96 4.18 10.63
C LEU A 117 -17.11 4.86 11.70
N TRP A 118 -16.46 5.96 11.32
CA TRP A 118 -15.66 6.80 12.21
C TRP A 118 -16.37 8.11 12.50
N THR A 119 -16.10 8.71 13.66
CA THR A 119 -16.67 9.99 14.06
C THR A 119 -15.80 11.13 13.53
N PRO A 120 -16.31 12.00 12.62
CA PRO A 120 -15.52 13.08 12.05
C PRO A 120 -15.56 14.37 12.87
N GLN A 121 -14.48 15.13 12.80
CA GLN A 121 -14.35 16.51 13.28
C GLN A 121 -13.61 17.33 12.22
N VAL A 122 -14.28 18.36 11.68
CA VAL A 122 -13.66 19.28 10.71
C VAL A 122 -12.61 20.15 11.41
N LEU A 123 -11.47 20.33 10.75
CA LEU A 123 -10.38 21.22 11.15
C LEU A 123 -10.27 22.39 10.15
N SER A 124 -9.43 23.38 10.45
CA SER A 124 -9.23 24.54 9.57
C SER A 124 -8.65 24.19 8.19
N ASN A 125 -7.80 23.17 8.11
CA ASN A 125 -7.14 22.72 6.88
C ASN A 125 -7.26 21.20 6.65
N GLY A 126 -8.26 20.56 7.27
CA GLY A 126 -8.31 19.11 7.32
C GLY A 126 -9.56 18.53 7.97
N VAL A 127 -9.51 17.23 8.25
CA VAL A 127 -10.52 16.49 9.00
C VAL A 127 -9.82 15.48 9.90
N GLN A 128 -10.29 15.38 11.14
CA GLN A 128 -9.90 14.32 12.06
C GLN A 128 -11.05 13.32 12.19
N PHE A 129 -10.72 12.04 12.14
CA PHE A 129 -11.63 10.95 12.44
C PHE A 129 -11.21 10.32 13.77
N SER A 130 -12.17 9.96 14.59
CA SER A 130 -11.93 9.27 15.86
C SER A 130 -12.81 8.04 16.01
N ARG A 131 -12.29 7.04 16.72
CA ARG A 131 -13.01 5.80 17.01
C ARG A 131 -12.46 5.15 18.28
N VAL A 132 -13.33 4.41 18.96
CA VAL A 132 -12.95 3.47 20.00
C VAL A 132 -13.11 2.06 19.44
N SER A 133 -12.02 1.29 19.42
CA SER A 133 -12.00 -0.13 19.15
C SER A 133 -12.02 -0.85 20.50
N PRO A 134 -13.13 -1.48 20.92
CA PRO A 134 -13.25 -2.05 22.27
C PRO A 134 -12.28 -3.22 22.50
N ASP A 135 -12.12 -3.61 23.76
CA ASP A 135 -11.41 -4.84 24.11
C ASP A 135 -12.07 -6.05 23.44
N GLY A 136 -11.24 -6.96 22.91
CA GLY A 136 -11.67 -8.16 22.20
C GLY A 136 -12.13 -7.93 20.76
N GLU A 137 -12.16 -6.68 20.25
CA GLU A 137 -12.50 -6.43 18.85
C GLU A 137 -11.55 -7.19 17.92
N GLU A 138 -12.11 -8.04 17.05
CA GLU A 138 -11.36 -8.94 16.15
C GLU A 138 -10.32 -9.82 16.87
N GLY A 139 -10.47 -10.04 18.19
CA GLY A 139 -9.57 -10.85 19.01
C GLY A 139 -8.39 -10.10 19.64
N TYR A 140 -8.25 -8.79 19.42
CA TYR A 140 -7.16 -7.99 20.00
C TYR A 140 -7.49 -7.55 21.45
N PRO A 141 -6.51 -7.60 22.39
CA PRO A 141 -6.71 -7.13 23.76
C PRO A 141 -6.76 -5.62 23.87
N GLY A 142 -7.47 -5.12 24.86
CA GLY A 142 -7.51 -3.72 25.25
C GLY A 142 -8.41 -2.88 24.35
N GLU A 143 -9.07 -1.91 24.98
CA GLU A 143 -9.70 -0.81 24.27
C GLU A 143 -8.61 0.04 23.62
N LEU A 144 -8.76 0.36 22.33
CA LEU A 144 -7.88 1.25 21.59
C LEU A 144 -8.68 2.46 21.11
N LYS A 145 -8.37 3.63 21.68
CA LYS A 145 -8.85 4.92 21.17
C LYS A 145 -7.92 5.36 20.05
N VAL A 146 -8.48 5.73 18.90
CA VAL A 146 -7.70 6.05 17.70
C VAL A 146 -8.18 7.38 17.12
N TRP A 147 -7.22 8.17 16.66
CA TRP A 147 -7.44 9.39 15.90
C TRP A 147 -6.63 9.34 14.61
N VAL A 148 -7.30 9.54 13.48
CA VAL A 148 -6.67 9.68 12.16
C VAL A 148 -6.93 11.10 11.68
N THR A 149 -5.87 11.87 11.45
CA THR A 149 -6.00 13.27 11.03
C THR A 149 -5.43 13.44 9.64
N TYR A 150 -6.27 13.91 8.71
CA TYR A 150 -5.88 14.31 7.37
C TYR A 150 -5.77 15.84 7.32
N THR A 151 -4.64 16.34 6.85
CA THR A 151 -4.41 17.78 6.66
C THR A 151 -3.85 18.04 5.27
N LEU A 152 -4.31 19.11 4.62
CA LEU A 152 -3.79 19.55 3.34
C LEU A 152 -2.99 20.85 3.53
N ASN A 153 -1.85 20.95 2.82
CA ASN A 153 -1.04 22.16 2.75
C ASN A 153 -0.43 22.30 1.35
N GLY A 154 -1.03 23.14 0.49
CA GLY A 154 -0.60 23.24 -0.92
C GLY A 154 -0.73 21.88 -1.62
N GLY A 155 0.40 21.35 -2.08
CA GLY A 155 0.50 20.01 -2.71
C GLY A 155 0.78 18.85 -1.75
N GLU A 156 0.78 19.09 -0.43
CA GLU A 156 1.11 18.08 0.57
C GLU A 156 -0.15 17.59 1.31
N LEU A 157 -0.48 16.30 1.19
CA LEU A 157 -1.47 15.62 2.00
C LEU A 157 -0.76 14.90 3.16
N GLY A 158 -0.95 15.39 4.38
CA GLY A 158 -0.48 14.75 5.61
C GLY A 158 -1.53 13.82 6.20
N ILE A 159 -1.09 12.64 6.67
CA ILE A 159 -1.90 11.70 7.45
C ILE A 159 -1.19 11.43 8.77
N ASN A 160 -1.85 11.74 9.89
CA ASN A 160 -1.33 11.46 11.23
C ASN A 160 -2.19 10.41 11.94
N TYR A 161 -1.54 9.42 12.54
CA TYR A 161 -2.16 8.40 13.35
C TYR A 161 -1.78 8.60 14.81
N ARG A 162 -2.77 8.63 15.70
CA ARG A 162 -2.58 8.58 17.15
C ARG A 162 -3.44 7.48 17.72
N ALA A 163 -2.93 6.76 18.71
CA ALA A 163 -3.69 5.77 19.41
C ALA A 163 -3.32 5.71 20.90
N GLN A 164 -4.28 5.31 21.74
CA GLN A 164 -4.10 5.08 23.17
C GLN A 164 -4.79 3.77 23.54
N ALA A 165 -4.05 2.85 24.15
CA ALA A 165 -4.54 1.54 24.54
C ALA A 165 -4.78 1.47 26.04
N SER A 166 -5.85 0.77 26.47
CA SER A 166 -6.10 0.48 27.89
C SER A 166 -5.32 -0.73 28.42
N GLN A 167 -4.79 -1.57 27.52
CA GLN A 167 -3.95 -2.72 27.82
C GLN A 167 -2.84 -2.84 26.74
N THR A 168 -1.77 -3.57 27.04
CA THR A 168 -0.73 -3.89 26.05
C THR A 168 -1.35 -4.57 24.84
N THR A 169 -1.16 -4.01 23.64
CA THR A 169 -1.77 -4.51 22.40
C THR A 169 -0.93 -4.10 21.20
N PRO A 170 -0.78 -4.95 20.16
CA PRO A 170 -0.11 -4.55 18.94
C PRO A 170 -0.96 -3.54 18.16
N VAL A 171 -0.30 -2.52 17.60
CA VAL A 171 -0.94 -1.50 16.77
C VAL A 171 -0.03 -1.21 15.58
N ASN A 172 -0.57 -1.28 14.38
CA ASN A 172 0.12 -0.89 13.15
C ASN A 172 -0.93 -0.33 12.18
N LEU A 173 -0.99 0.99 12.04
CA LEU A 173 -1.99 1.67 11.24
C LEU A 173 -1.36 2.21 9.95
N THR A 174 -2.08 2.10 8.84
CA THR A 174 -1.67 2.64 7.54
C THR A 174 -2.90 3.07 6.74
N ASN A 175 -2.69 3.74 5.61
CA ASN A 175 -3.69 3.95 4.58
C ASN A 175 -3.38 3.03 3.38
N HIS A 176 -4.40 2.52 2.71
CA HIS A 176 -4.29 1.56 1.62
C HIS A 176 -4.76 2.14 0.26
N SER A 177 -4.49 3.43 0.02
CA SER A 177 -4.66 4.04 -1.31
C SER A 177 -3.80 3.38 -2.38
N TYR A 178 -4.43 3.10 -3.52
CA TYR A 178 -3.77 2.63 -4.73
C TYR A 178 -3.61 3.80 -5.68
N PHE A 179 -2.40 4.04 -6.16
CA PHE A 179 -2.09 5.21 -6.97
C PHE A 179 -1.86 4.84 -8.44
N ASN A 180 -2.39 5.67 -9.33
CA ASN A 180 -2.00 5.71 -10.73
C ASN A 180 -1.80 7.18 -11.15
N LEU A 181 -0.54 7.62 -11.26
CA LEU A 181 -0.18 9.00 -11.59
C LEU A 181 -0.57 9.41 -13.02
N ALA A 182 -0.80 8.43 -13.92
CA ALA A 182 -1.37 8.67 -15.24
C ALA A 182 -2.91 8.91 -15.19
N GLY A 183 -3.50 8.77 -14.00
CA GLY A 183 -4.94 8.86 -13.73
C GLY A 183 -5.57 7.47 -13.50
N GLN A 184 -6.60 7.42 -12.68
CA GLN A 184 -7.34 6.21 -12.28
C GLN A 184 -7.85 5.38 -13.47
N GLY A 185 -8.14 6.01 -14.61
CA GLY A 185 -8.60 5.32 -15.82
C GLY A 185 -7.48 4.68 -16.67
N SER A 186 -6.21 4.87 -16.31
CA SER A 186 -5.08 4.22 -16.98
C SER A 186 -5.04 2.73 -16.63
N PRO A 187 -4.78 1.83 -17.61
CA PRO A 187 -4.88 0.39 -17.42
C PRO A 187 -3.79 -0.20 -16.52
N ASP A 188 -2.63 0.45 -16.43
CA ASP A 188 -1.48 -0.05 -15.69
C ASP A 188 -0.60 1.08 -15.13
N ILE A 189 0.51 0.68 -14.49
CA ILE A 189 1.51 1.54 -13.86
C ILE A 189 2.91 1.30 -14.43
N TYR A 190 3.04 0.64 -15.59
CA TYR A 190 4.34 0.17 -16.08
C TYR A 190 5.27 1.31 -16.51
N ASP A 191 4.70 2.48 -16.82
CA ASP A 191 5.45 3.69 -17.15
C ASP A 191 5.86 4.51 -15.91
N HIS A 192 5.53 4.07 -14.70
CA HIS A 192 5.92 4.76 -13.47
C HIS A 192 7.38 4.48 -13.15
N GLU A 193 8.13 5.55 -12.91
CA GLU A 193 9.46 5.48 -12.33
C GLU A 193 9.35 5.44 -10.80
N VAL A 194 9.91 4.39 -10.18
CA VAL A 194 9.81 4.16 -8.73
C VAL A 194 11.18 4.26 -8.09
N THR A 195 11.28 5.04 -7.02
CA THR A 195 12.45 5.08 -6.12
C THR A 195 12.00 4.79 -4.70
N ILE A 196 12.63 3.80 -4.04
CA ILE A 196 12.40 3.46 -2.63
C ILE A 196 13.73 3.49 -1.90
N ALA A 197 13.93 4.51 -1.06
CA ALA A 197 15.12 4.68 -0.22
C ALA A 197 15.13 3.68 0.94
N ALA A 198 15.52 2.44 0.65
CA ALA A 198 15.67 1.37 1.64
C ALA A 198 16.86 0.49 1.26
N GLU A 199 17.66 0.09 2.24
CA GLU A 199 18.85 -0.76 2.05
C GLU A 199 18.53 -2.25 2.08
N ALA A 200 17.38 -2.64 2.63
CA ALA A 200 16.94 -4.02 2.75
C ALA A 200 15.43 -4.17 2.45
N TYR A 201 15.00 -5.42 2.25
CA TYR A 201 13.60 -5.80 2.14
C TYR A 201 13.32 -7.06 2.96
N LEU A 202 12.04 -7.37 3.18
CA LEU A 202 11.62 -8.58 3.88
C LEU A 202 11.23 -9.64 2.84
N PRO A 203 12.07 -10.66 2.59
CA PRO A 203 11.62 -11.83 1.83
C PRO A 203 10.47 -12.52 2.57
N VAL A 204 9.57 -13.13 1.81
CA VAL A 204 8.38 -13.78 2.36
C VAL A 204 8.30 -15.24 1.93
N ASP A 205 7.64 -16.06 2.76
CA ASP A 205 7.29 -17.45 2.45
C ASP A 205 6.09 -17.54 1.49
N GLU A 206 5.68 -18.76 1.13
CA GLU A 206 4.54 -19.01 0.25
C GLU A 206 3.19 -18.47 0.78
N THR A 207 3.10 -18.18 2.07
CA THR A 207 1.93 -17.58 2.73
C THR A 207 2.03 -16.06 2.89
N LEU A 208 3.11 -15.48 2.35
CA LEU A 208 3.46 -14.07 2.38
C LEU A 208 3.80 -13.54 3.79
N ILE A 209 4.29 -14.41 4.67
CA ILE A 209 4.84 -14.05 5.98
C ILE A 209 6.35 -13.81 5.83
N PRO A 210 6.93 -12.76 6.45
CA PRO A 210 8.38 -12.56 6.45
C PRO A 210 9.11 -13.79 6.98
N THR A 211 10.16 -14.23 6.28
CA THR A 211 10.95 -15.40 6.69
C THR A 211 11.83 -15.15 7.92
N GLY A 212 11.84 -13.92 8.45
CA GLY A 212 12.62 -13.49 9.59
C GLY A 212 13.57 -12.36 9.19
N GLU A 213 14.76 -12.71 8.73
CA GLU A 213 15.84 -11.74 8.48
C GLU A 213 15.60 -10.86 7.24
N PRO A 214 15.79 -9.53 7.34
CA PRO A 214 15.82 -8.66 6.17
C PRO A 214 16.97 -9.01 5.24
N GLN A 215 16.70 -9.02 3.93
CA GLN A 215 17.73 -9.20 2.90
C GLN A 215 18.20 -7.85 2.37
N GLN A 216 19.51 -7.64 2.31
CA GLN A 216 20.10 -6.43 1.71
C GLN A 216 19.75 -6.37 0.22
N LYS A 217 19.45 -5.18 -0.27
CA LYS A 217 19.34 -4.94 -1.70
C LYS A 217 20.74 -5.06 -2.32
N CYS A 218 20.96 -6.11 -3.12
CA CYS A 218 22.15 -6.15 -3.95
C CYS A 218 22.14 -4.94 -4.90
N CYS A 219 23.19 -4.13 -4.86
CA CYS A 219 23.36 -2.96 -5.74
C CYS A 219 23.29 -3.26 -7.25
N CYS A 220 23.27 -4.54 -7.65
CA CYS A 220 23.23 -4.98 -9.05
C CYS A 220 21.90 -5.62 -9.51
N ALA A 221 20.95 -5.93 -8.62
CA ALA A 221 19.85 -6.86 -8.97
C ALA A 221 18.44 -6.24 -8.97
N MET A 222 18.33 -4.91 -9.12
CA MET A 222 17.02 -4.27 -9.30
C MET A 222 17.11 -3.07 -10.24
N GLN A 223 17.78 -3.26 -11.39
CA GLN A 223 17.28 -2.63 -12.61
C GLN A 223 16.01 -3.40 -12.98
N LEU A 224 14.85 -2.88 -12.56
CA LEU A 224 13.58 -3.21 -13.19
C LEU A 224 13.83 -3.08 -14.69
N CYS A 225 13.67 -4.19 -15.41
CA CYS A 225 14.17 -4.39 -16.76
C CYS A 225 13.44 -3.46 -17.75
N ALA A 226 13.84 -2.20 -17.81
CA ALA A 226 13.56 -1.28 -18.90
C ALA A 226 14.75 -1.32 -19.86
N MET A 227 14.99 -2.48 -20.46
CA MET A 227 15.68 -2.57 -21.74
C MET A 227 14.88 -3.48 -22.64
N GLN A 228 14.01 -2.87 -23.43
CA GLN A 228 13.56 -3.43 -24.69
C GLN A 228 14.78 -3.61 -25.61
N LEU A 229 15.48 -4.73 -25.45
CA LEU A 229 16.21 -5.34 -26.56
C LEU A 229 15.25 -6.30 -27.25
N CYS A 230 14.24 -5.73 -27.92
CA CYS A 230 13.49 -6.49 -28.90
C CYS A 230 14.28 -6.47 -30.20
N THR A 231 14.93 -7.59 -30.42
CA THR A 231 15.56 -8.08 -31.63
C THR A 231 14.68 -7.87 -32.87
N MET A 232 15.08 -6.99 -33.79
CA MET A 232 14.70 -7.07 -35.20
C MET A 232 15.77 -6.41 -36.07
N GLN A 233 16.63 -7.23 -36.69
CA GLN A 233 16.79 -7.28 -38.15
C GLN A 233 17.98 -8.15 -38.53
N LEU A 234 17.68 -9.43 -38.83
CA LEU A 234 18.40 -10.18 -39.85
C LEU A 234 18.16 -9.46 -41.18
N CYS A 235 19.11 -8.65 -41.61
CA CYS A 235 19.24 -8.28 -43.02
C CYS A 235 20.53 -8.89 -43.52
N ALA A 236 20.38 -9.91 -44.37
CA ALA A 236 21.46 -10.44 -45.16
C ALA A 236 21.95 -9.36 -46.13
N MET A 237 23.21 -8.95 -46.02
CA MET A 237 24.00 -8.53 -47.17
C MET A 237 25.50 -8.69 -46.88
N GLN A 238 26.20 -9.12 -47.92
CA GLN A 238 27.55 -9.65 -47.96
C GLN A 238 28.67 -8.61 -47.73
N LEU A 239 29.79 -9.13 -47.23
CA LEU A 239 31.19 -8.78 -47.52
C LEU A 239 31.67 -7.36 -47.23
N CYS A 240 32.56 -7.22 -46.23
CA CYS A 240 33.93 -6.78 -46.52
C CYS A 240 34.90 -7.22 -45.41
N ALA A 241 36.14 -7.45 -45.81
CA ALA A 241 37.19 -8.14 -45.09
C ALA A 241 37.93 -7.27 -44.06
N MET A 242 38.58 -7.98 -43.11
CA MET A 242 39.79 -7.62 -42.36
C MET A 242 39.78 -6.35 -41.50
N GLN A 243 39.93 -6.54 -40.19
CA GLN A 243 41.22 -6.34 -39.52
C GLN A 243 41.19 -6.84 -38.08
N LEU A 244 42.21 -7.64 -37.76
CA LEU A 244 42.60 -8.03 -36.41
C LEU A 244 42.86 -6.78 -35.57
N CYS A 245 42.28 -6.73 -34.37
CA CYS A 245 42.89 -6.01 -33.26
C CYS A 245 42.87 -6.89 -32.02
N THR A 246 44.08 -7.24 -31.62
CA THR A 246 44.47 -8.12 -30.53
C THR A 246 44.29 -7.46 -29.17
N LEU A 247 43.87 -8.29 -28.20
CA LEU A 247 44.32 -8.32 -26.79
C LEU A 247 44.16 -7.05 -25.93
N GLN A 248 43.32 -7.16 -24.89
CA GLN A 248 43.85 -7.16 -23.52
C GLN A 248 42.90 -7.87 -22.55
N LEU A 249 43.39 -9.00 -22.03
CA LEU A 249 42.88 -9.70 -20.85
C LEU A 249 43.15 -8.87 -19.59
N CYS A 250 42.22 -8.85 -18.65
CA CYS A 250 42.59 -8.90 -17.23
C CYS A 250 41.52 -9.61 -16.39
N ALA A 251 41.88 -10.84 -16.01
CA ALA A 251 41.52 -11.61 -14.81
C ALA A 251 40.05 -11.69 -14.32
N MET A 252 39.39 -12.79 -14.70
CA MET A 252 38.40 -13.46 -13.84
C MET A 252 39.12 -14.19 -12.69
N GLN A 253 38.65 -13.99 -11.45
CA GLN A 253 38.80 -15.00 -10.39
C GLN A 253 37.58 -15.92 -10.44
N LEU A 254 37.81 -17.14 -10.92
CA LEU A 254 36.87 -18.26 -10.88
C LEU A 254 36.82 -18.81 -9.45
N CYS A 255 35.65 -18.75 -8.81
CA CYS A 255 35.33 -19.62 -7.69
C CYS A 255 34.88 -20.98 -8.26
N THR A 256 35.53 -22.04 -7.80
CA THR A 256 35.42 -23.41 -8.29
C THR A 256 34.04 -24.02 -8.04
N MET A 257 33.36 -24.47 -9.10
CA MET A 257 32.19 -25.34 -9.04
C MET A 257 32.63 -26.80 -8.88
N GLN A 258 32.13 -27.47 -7.84
CA GLN A 258 32.18 -28.93 -7.72
C GLN A 258 31.22 -29.56 -8.72
N LEU A 259 31.78 -30.35 -9.65
CA LEU A 259 31.05 -31.22 -10.57
C LEU A 259 30.48 -32.42 -9.81
N CYS A 260 29.16 -32.60 -9.86
CA CYS A 260 28.52 -33.87 -9.51
C CYS A 260 28.45 -34.74 -10.77
N ALA A 261 29.05 -35.92 -10.71
CA ALA A 261 29.06 -36.89 -11.80
C ALA A 261 27.66 -37.48 -12.03
N MET A 262 27.20 -37.49 -13.29
CA MET A 262 26.02 -38.23 -13.72
C MET A 262 26.49 -39.39 -14.60
N GLN A 263 26.30 -40.61 -14.10
CA GLN A 263 26.41 -41.87 -14.83
C GLN A 263 25.02 -42.20 -15.39
N LEU A 264 24.93 -42.56 -16.67
CA LEU A 264 24.19 -43.72 -17.20
C LEU A 264 24.29 -43.76 -18.74
N CYS A 265 24.26 -44.99 -19.25
CA CYS A 265 24.64 -45.49 -20.57
C CYS A 265 24.07 -44.77 -21.80
#